data_AF-A0A7V9JF56-F1
#
_entry.id   AF-A0A7V9JF56-F1
#
_cell.length_a   1.000
_cell.length_b   1.000
_cell.length_c   1.000
_cell.angle_alpha   90.00
_cell.angle_beta   90.00
_cell.angle_gamma   90.00
#
_symmetry.space_group_name_H-M   'P 1'
#
loop_
_entity.id
_entity.type
_entity.pdbx_description
1 polymer ?
#
loop_
_entity_poly.entity_id
_entity_poly.type
_entity_poly.pdbx_seq_one_letter_code
_entity_poly.pdbx_strand_id
1 'polypeptide(L)'
;SREFVVNVLESDQETLSRRFADQHEDRFDGVGYHRSPEGLVLLDGALAHIECERHATYPGGDHTIVIGRVIGGATGEGRPLLYYRGGYAALG
;
A
#
# COMPACT_ATOMS: atom_id res chain seq x y z
N SER A 1 -0.59 12.37 10.04
CA SER A 1 -0.83 11.08 10.71
C SER A 1 0.45 10.60 11.36
N ARG A 2 0.35 9.93 12.52
CA ARG A 2 1.48 9.22 13.15
C ARG A 2 1.62 7.80 12.63
N GLU A 3 0.55 7.21 12.12
CA GLU A 3 0.51 5.83 11.64
C GLU A 3 0.18 5.77 10.15
N PHE A 4 0.66 4.73 9.49
CA PHE A 4 0.40 4.44 8.08
C PHE A 4 0.44 2.94 7.81
N VAL A 5 -0.18 2.53 6.71
CA VAL A 5 -0.18 1.15 6.24
C VAL A 5 0.48 1.09 4.88
N VAL A 6 1.37 0.12 4.69
CA VAL A 6 1.87 -0.28 3.37
C VAL A 6 1.06 -1.49 2.93
N ASN A 7 0.24 -1.33 1.89
CA ASN A 7 -0.48 -2.45 1.26
C ASN A 7 0.36 -2.96 0.10
N VAL A 8 0.73 -4.25 0.12
CA VAL A 8 1.36 -4.96 -1.00
C VAL A 8 0.24 -5.56 -1.83
N LEU A 9 0.15 -5.15 -3.10
CA LEU A 9 -0.98 -5.50 -3.96
C LEU A 9 -0.81 -6.90 -4.57
N GLU A 10 -1.92 -7.62 -4.69
CA GLU A 10 -2.04 -8.89 -5.42
C GLU A 10 -1.99 -8.65 -6.94
N SER A 11 -1.59 -9.68 -7.69
CA SER A 11 -1.31 -9.59 -9.15
C SER A 11 -2.48 -9.09 -10.01
N ASP A 12 -3.72 -9.20 -9.56
CA ASP A 12 -4.92 -8.73 -10.26
C ASP A 12 -5.35 -7.30 -9.88
N GLN A 13 -4.66 -6.65 -8.93
CA GLN A 13 -5.02 -5.32 -8.40
C GLN A 13 -4.41 -4.15 -9.17
N GLU A 14 -4.16 -4.29 -10.48
CA GLU A 14 -3.65 -3.21 -11.33
C GLU A 14 -4.56 -1.97 -11.31
N THR A 15 -5.88 -2.17 -11.44
CA THR A 15 -6.85 -1.07 -11.42
C THR A 15 -6.79 -0.28 -10.12
N LEU A 16 -6.58 -0.96 -8.99
CA LEU A 16 -6.43 -0.34 -7.68
C LEU A 16 -5.14 0.47 -7.60
N SER A 17 -4.02 -0.08 -8.09
CA SER A 17 -2.74 0.62 -8.18
C SER A 17 -2.85 1.93 -8.97
N ARG A 18 -3.46 1.88 -10.17
CA ARG A 18 -3.66 3.08 -11.01
C ARG A 18 -4.54 4.12 -10.33
N ARG A 19 -5.62 3.70 -9.68
CA ARG A 19 -6.54 4.58 -8.94
C ARG A 19 -5.83 5.35 -7.83
N PHE A 20 -4.95 4.70 -7.08
CA PHE A 20 -4.17 5.34 -6.01
C PHE A 20 -2.94 6.12 -6.51
N ALA A 21 -2.62 6.07 -7.80
CA ALA A 21 -1.58 6.90 -8.42
C ALA A 21 -2.12 8.18 -9.10
N ASP A 22 -3.36 8.17 -9.60
CA ASP A 22 -3.94 9.28 -10.39
C ASP A 22 -4.66 10.34 -9.53
N GLN A 23 -4.94 11.53 -10.04
CA GLN A 23 -5.68 12.58 -9.30
C GLN A 23 -7.20 12.32 -9.29
N HIS A 24 -7.65 11.36 -8.48
CA HIS A 24 -9.07 11.13 -8.21
C HIS A 24 -9.53 11.87 -6.94
N GLU A 25 -10.70 12.53 -6.97
CA GLU A 25 -11.25 13.28 -5.83
C GLU A 25 -11.57 12.37 -4.63
N ASP A 26 -12.17 11.21 -4.88
CA ASP A 26 -12.38 10.16 -3.88
C ASP A 26 -11.71 8.85 -4.31
N ARG A 27 -10.52 8.57 -3.80
CA ARG A 27 -9.77 7.35 -4.13
C ARG A 27 -10.36 6.10 -3.48
N PHE A 28 -11.20 6.23 -2.46
CA PHE A 28 -11.77 5.11 -1.73
C PHE A 28 -13.19 4.74 -2.19
N ASP A 29 -13.87 5.60 -2.96
CA ASP A 29 -15.22 5.31 -3.47
C ASP A 29 -15.30 3.98 -4.26
N GLY A 30 -16.04 3.00 -3.74
CA GLY A 30 -16.14 1.67 -4.35
C GLY A 30 -14.88 0.78 -4.20
N VAL A 31 -13.90 1.18 -3.37
CA VAL A 31 -12.75 0.34 -2.98
C VAL A 31 -13.12 -0.43 -1.71
N GLY A 32 -12.95 -1.76 -1.73
CA GLY A 32 -13.07 -2.59 -0.53
C GLY A 32 -11.92 -2.32 0.43
N TYR A 33 -12.25 -1.99 1.67
CA TYR A 33 -11.28 -1.87 2.76
C TYR A 33 -11.95 -2.15 4.10
N HIS A 34 -11.13 -2.55 5.06
CA HIS A 34 -11.52 -2.65 6.47
C HIS A 34 -10.52 -1.92 7.35
N ARG A 35 -10.79 -1.89 8.66
CA ARG A 35 -9.88 -1.27 9.64
C ARG A 35 -9.24 -2.33 10.51
N SER A 36 -7.95 -2.17 10.80
CA SER A 36 -7.25 -2.93 11.83
C SER A 36 -7.80 -2.60 13.24
N PRO A 37 -7.47 -3.38 14.28
CA PRO A 37 -7.82 -3.04 15.67
C PRO A 37 -7.37 -1.63 16.08
N GLU A 38 -6.27 -1.14 15.53
CA GLU A 38 -5.68 0.19 15.71
C GLU A 38 -6.41 1.26 14.87
N GLY A 39 -7.40 0.87 14.08
CA GLY A 39 -8.21 1.76 13.25
C GLY A 39 -7.57 2.12 11.90
N LEU A 40 -6.49 1.46 11.51
CA LEU A 40 -5.76 1.74 10.27
C LEU A 40 -6.44 1.10 9.06
N VAL A 41 -6.43 1.78 7.91
CA VAL A 41 -7.13 1.33 6.70
C VAL A 41 -6.31 0.25 5.97
N LEU A 42 -6.90 -0.93 5.85
CA LEU A 42 -6.34 -2.10 5.16
C LEU A 42 -7.15 -2.35 3.89
N LEU A 43 -6.49 -2.41 2.73
CA LEU A 43 -7.17 -2.66 1.46
C LEU A 43 -7.57 -4.14 1.36
N ASP A 44 -8.81 -4.41 0.99
CA ASP A 44 -9.29 -5.77 0.82
C ASP A 44 -8.58 -6.44 -0.37
N GLY A 45 -8.22 -7.71 -0.21
CA GLY A 45 -7.53 -8.49 -1.24
C GLY A 45 -6.06 -8.10 -1.48
N ALA A 46 -5.49 -7.17 -0.70
CA ALA A 46 -4.05 -6.93 -0.72
C ALA A 46 -3.30 -8.21 -0.30
N LEU A 47 -2.26 -8.58 -1.05
CA LEU A 47 -1.40 -9.73 -0.77
C LEU A 47 -0.80 -9.67 0.64
N ALA A 48 -0.43 -8.48 1.09
CA ALA A 48 0.04 -8.26 2.46
C ALA A 48 -0.21 -6.83 2.90
N HIS A 49 -0.19 -6.59 4.21
CA HIS A 49 -0.16 -5.24 4.76
C HIS A 49 0.83 -5.14 5.91
N ILE A 50 1.44 -3.97 6.03
CA ILE A 50 2.41 -3.64 7.09
C ILE A 50 1.91 -2.38 7.77
N GLU A 51 1.55 -2.52 9.05
CA GLU A 51 1.10 -1.41 9.89
C GLU A 51 2.32 -0.79 10.57
N CYS A 52 2.45 0.53 10.44
CA CYS A 52 3.62 1.26 10.88
C CYS A 52 3.24 2.49 11.70
N GLU A 53 4.00 2.74 12.78
CA GLU A 53 4.13 4.10 13.33
C GLU A 53 5.32 4.79 12.65
N ARG A 54 5.16 6.06 12.23
CA ARG A 54 6.23 6.86 11.65
C ARG A 54 7.33 7.12 12.68
N HIS A 55 8.48 6.52 12.44
CA HIS A 55 9.66 6.62 13.29
C HIS A 55 10.51 7.85 12.95
N ALA A 56 10.78 8.09 11.66
CA ALA A 56 11.59 9.21 11.20
C ALA A 56 11.24 9.63 9.77
N THR A 57 11.69 10.82 9.39
CA THR A 57 11.65 11.32 8.01
C THR A 57 12.97 11.98 7.68
N TYR A 58 13.50 11.71 6.49
CA TYR A 58 14.76 12.29 6.01
C TYR A 58 14.56 12.94 4.63
N PRO A 59 15.25 14.05 4.32
CA PRO A 59 15.29 14.59 2.97
C PRO A 59 15.87 13.56 1.98
N GLY A 60 15.28 13.46 0.79
CA GLY A 60 15.69 12.57 -0.30
C GLY A 60 15.69 13.29 -1.65
N GLY A 61 16.19 14.53 -1.69
CA GLY A 61 16.15 15.39 -2.88
C GLY A 61 14.76 16.01 -3.06
N ASP A 62 14.08 15.65 -4.15
CA ASP A 62 12.70 16.03 -4.44
C ASP A 62 11.67 15.17 -3.68
N HIS A 63 12.11 14.16 -2.95
CA HIS A 63 11.27 13.29 -2.13
C HIS A 63 11.65 13.33 -0.64
N THR A 64 10.80 12.72 0.19
CA THR A 64 11.07 12.45 1.61
C THR A 64 11.12 10.95 1.84
N ILE A 65 12.21 10.48 2.48
CA ILE A 65 12.30 9.10 2.94
C ILE A 65 11.53 9.00 4.26
N VAL A 66 10.51 8.15 4.31
CA VAL A 66 9.72 7.89 5.52
C VAL A 66 10.16 6.56 6.12
N ILE A 67 10.61 6.58 7.37
CA ILE A 67 10.94 5.37 8.13
C ILE A 67 9.77 5.03 9.05
N GLY A 68 9.22 3.83 8.88
CA GLY A 68 8.17 3.27 9.74
C GLY A 68 8.72 2.21 10.69
N ARG A 69 8.30 2.27 11.96
CA ARG A 69 8.45 1.18 12.93
C ARG A 69 7.24 0.27 12.78
N VAL A 70 7.47 -0.99 12.42
CA VAL A 70 6.39 -1.99 12.28
C VAL A 70 5.73 -2.22 13.63
N ILE A 71 4.40 -2.14 13.66
CA ILE A 71 3.56 -2.37 14.83
C ILE A 71 2.57 -3.53 14.63
N GLY A 72 2.37 -3.96 13.39
CA GLY A 72 1.47 -5.04 13.03
C GLY A 72 1.55 -5.34 11.53
N GLY A 73 0.79 -6.32 11.09
CA GLY A 73 0.69 -6.70 9.69
C GLY A 73 0.36 -8.17 9.50
N ALA A 74 -0.05 -8.50 8.29
CA ALA A 74 -0.29 -9.88 7.87
C ALA A 74 0.20 -10.10 6.44
N THR A 75 0.49 -11.35 6.14
CA THR A 75 0.86 -11.83 4.81
C THR A 75 -0.16 -12.85 4.34
N GLY A 76 -0.53 -12.77 3.08
CA GLY A 76 -1.28 -13.80 2.37
C GLY A 76 -0.38 -14.65 1.47
N GLU A 77 -1.00 -15.65 0.86
CA GLU A 77 -0.43 -16.45 -0.23
C GLU A 77 -0.91 -15.87 -1.55
N GLY A 78 -0.05 -15.83 -2.57
CA GLY A 78 -0.40 -15.25 -3.86
C GLY A 78 0.81 -14.81 -4.67
N ARG A 79 0.56 -14.02 -5.72
CA ARG A 79 1.59 -13.40 -6.56
C ARG A 79 1.47 -11.88 -6.46
N PRO A 80 2.56 -11.15 -6.15
CA PRO A 80 2.49 -9.70 -6.09
C PRO A 80 2.24 -9.08 -7.46
N LEU A 81 1.58 -7.92 -7.46
CA LEU A 81 1.58 -7.02 -8.61
C LEU A 81 3.00 -6.50 -8.83
N LEU A 82 3.56 -6.77 -10.01
CA LEU A 82 4.89 -6.30 -10.39
C LEU A 82 4.78 -5.04 -11.25
N TYR A 83 5.62 -4.05 -10.95
CA TYR A 83 5.83 -2.88 -11.81
C TYR A 83 7.29 -2.82 -12.24
N TYR A 84 7.54 -2.87 -13.55
CA TYR A 84 8.88 -2.92 -14.11
C TYR A 84 8.95 -2.16 -15.45
N ARG A 85 10.00 -1.36 -15.64
CA ARG A 85 10.25 -0.57 -16.88
C ARG A 85 9.03 0.25 -17.35
N GLY A 86 8.26 0.80 -16.42
CA GLY A 86 7.13 1.67 -16.76
C GLY A 86 5.82 0.93 -17.05
N GLY A 87 5.73 -0.37 -16.79
CA GLY A 87 4.51 -1.15 -16.99
C GLY A 87 4.29 -2.22 -15.91
N TYR A 88 3.05 -2.70 -15.82
CA TYR A 88 2.71 -3.84 -14.98
C TYR A 88 3.15 -5.15 -15.63
N ALA A 89 3.52 -6.11 -14.81
CA ALA A 89 4.00 -7.42 -15.21
C ALA A 89 3.51 -8.51 -14.24
N ALA A 90 3.68 -9.77 -14.63
CA ALA A 90 3.43 -10.92 -13.79
C ALA A 90 4.72 -11.68 -13.51
N LEU A 91 4.79 -12.37 -12.37
CA LEU A 91 5.81 -13.37 -12.13
C LEU A 91 5.58 -14.57 -13.05
N GLY A 92 6.65 -14.99 -13.74
CA GLY A 92 6.66 -16.16 -14.63
C GLY A 92 6.45 -17.48 -13.90
#